data_AF-H0EXP9-F1
#
_entry.id   AF-H0EXP9-F1
#
_cell.length_a   1.000
_cell.length_b   1.000
_cell.length_c   1.000
_cell.angle_alpha   90.00
_cell.angle_beta   90.00
_cell.angle_gamma   90.00
#
_symmetry.space_group_name_H-M   'P 1'
#
loop_
_entity.id
_entity.type
_entity.pdbx_description
1 polymer ?
#
loop_
_entity_poly.entity_id
_entity_poly.type
_entity_poly.pdbx_seq_one_letter_code
_entity_poly.pdbx_strand_id
1 'polypeptide(L)'
;MVELANVSTCFGELHGISKLEKTLVSRKASAPEGSYTARLFSDEKLLRAKIMEEAEELCDAKSKTEVAFEAADLIYFALTKAVGAGVSLADIERSLDAKSNKVKRRQGDAKGKWAAKEGITNGVNGAKPENVKETVKEAASVPKSPSDKAGTKNGRITMKRYNAATTSDEDLGKLLQRPSQKSTEMIMGIVNPIIKEVREGGDKALLSYTHKFEKATSLTSPVLKAPFPQALMDLPPETIEAIDLSFENIRKFHTAQREEKPLQVETMPGVVCSRFSRPIERVGLYVPGGTAVLPSTALMLGVPAMVAGCKKIVLASPPRADGSITPEIVYVAHKVGAESIVLAGGAQAVAAMAYGTESVTKVDKILGPGNHIDMPAGPSEVLVIADKDSNPAFVASDLLSQAEHGVDSQVILIAIDLSEDQLVAIENELHEQATALPRVDIVRGAIEHSVTLVVKSIEDAMRLSNEYAPEHLILQMKDAASVVPLVENAGSVFIGEWTPESVGDYSAGVNHSLRMFSHFSQ
;
A
#
# COMPACT_ATOMS: atom_id res chain seq x y z
N MET A 1 18.59 -4.78 19.20
CA MET A 1 18.67 -4.82 17.73
C MET A 1 18.76 -6.27 17.32
N VAL A 2 17.70 -6.80 16.72
CA VAL A 2 17.75 -8.07 15.98
C VAL A 2 17.35 -7.70 14.56
N GLU A 3 18.27 -7.98 13.65
CA GLU A 3 18.13 -7.87 12.21
C GLU A 3 17.03 -8.86 11.79
N LEU A 4 15.91 -8.38 11.25
CA LEU A 4 14.81 -9.22 10.78
C LEU A 4 15.16 -9.78 9.40
N ALA A 5 16.06 -10.76 9.40
CA ALA A 5 16.12 -11.78 8.38
C ALA A 5 16.06 -13.13 9.12
N ASN A 6 15.03 -13.93 8.84
CA ASN A 6 14.80 -15.28 9.35
C ASN A 6 14.45 -15.42 10.85
N VAL A 7 13.21 -15.06 11.23
CA VAL A 7 12.63 -15.52 12.50
C VAL A 7 11.32 -16.25 12.28
N SER A 8 11.21 -17.43 12.90
CA SER A 8 9.97 -18.16 13.14
C SER A 8 8.89 -17.23 13.70
N THR A 9 7.75 -17.15 13.01
CA THR A 9 6.60 -16.38 13.50
C THR A 9 5.96 -17.08 14.70
N CYS A 10 5.29 -16.31 15.55
CA CYS A 10 4.62 -16.76 16.77
C CYS A 10 3.40 -17.68 16.53
N PHE A 11 3.21 -18.20 15.30
CA PHE A 11 2.01 -18.94 14.89
C PHE A 11 2.28 -20.15 13.95
N GLY A 12 3.51 -20.65 13.79
CA GLY A 12 3.71 -21.88 13.00
C GLY A 12 5.09 -22.51 13.05
N GLU A 13 5.16 -23.82 12.77
CA GLU A 13 6.42 -24.52 12.51
C GLU A 13 7.08 -23.97 11.23
N LEU A 14 8.42 -23.94 11.18
CA LEU A 14 9.13 -23.64 9.92
C LEU A 14 8.68 -24.64 8.82
N HIS A 15 8.52 -24.16 7.60
CA HIS A 15 8.15 -24.96 6.42
C HIS A 15 9.13 -24.74 5.25
N GLY A 16 9.10 -25.62 4.25
CA GLY A 16 9.91 -25.48 3.03
C GLY A 16 11.43 -25.41 3.27
N ILE A 17 12.11 -24.52 2.54
CA ILE A 17 13.58 -24.41 2.51
C ILE A 17 14.15 -23.97 3.87
N SER A 18 13.45 -23.09 4.61
CA SER A 18 13.88 -22.65 5.94
C SER A 18 13.82 -23.80 6.97
N LYS A 19 12.82 -24.68 6.88
CA LYS A 19 12.78 -25.92 7.70
C LYS A 19 13.93 -26.85 7.35
N LEU A 20 14.25 -26.96 6.06
CA LEU A 20 15.33 -27.79 5.57
C LEU A 20 16.70 -27.28 6.05
N GLU A 21 16.97 -25.97 5.99
CA GLU A 21 18.19 -25.37 6.54
C GLU A 21 18.38 -25.74 8.02
N LYS A 22 17.35 -25.52 8.84
CA LYS A 22 17.40 -25.86 10.28
C LYS A 22 17.65 -27.35 10.50
N THR A 23 17.04 -28.20 9.67
CA THR A 23 17.25 -29.66 9.72
C THR A 23 18.69 -30.02 9.39
N LEU A 24 19.28 -29.40 8.35
CA LEU A 24 20.67 -29.64 7.95
C LEU A 24 21.66 -29.12 8.98
N VAL A 25 21.42 -27.95 9.58
CA VAL A 25 22.24 -27.41 10.68
C VAL A 25 22.23 -28.35 11.89
N SER A 26 21.04 -28.84 12.26
CA SER A 26 20.91 -29.84 13.34
C SER A 26 21.67 -31.11 12.99
N ARG A 27 21.49 -31.65 11.78
CA ARG A 27 22.15 -32.90 11.36
C ARG A 27 23.67 -32.75 11.25
N LYS A 28 24.19 -31.58 10.86
CA LYS A 28 25.64 -31.32 10.87
C LYS A 28 26.23 -31.44 12.28
N ALA A 29 25.47 -31.01 13.30
CA ALA A 29 25.91 -31.04 14.69
C ALA A 29 25.69 -32.39 15.38
N SER A 30 24.65 -33.15 15.00
CA SER A 30 24.15 -34.29 15.77
C SER A 30 24.04 -35.61 14.98
N ALA A 31 24.45 -35.67 13.72
CA ALA A 31 24.36 -36.91 12.94
C ALA A 31 25.32 -37.97 13.50
N PRO A 32 24.87 -39.24 13.67
CA PRO A 32 25.73 -40.33 14.11
C PRO A 32 26.95 -40.51 13.19
N GLU A 33 28.10 -40.78 13.79
CA GLU A 33 29.35 -41.04 13.05
C GLU A 33 29.15 -42.22 12.09
N GLY A 34 29.53 -42.04 10.82
CA GLY A 34 29.34 -43.02 9.75
C GLY A 34 27.96 -43.03 9.07
N SER A 35 26.98 -42.26 9.56
CA SER A 35 25.66 -42.13 8.90
C SER A 35 25.75 -41.49 7.52
N TYR A 36 24.80 -41.78 6.63
CA TYR A 36 24.73 -41.18 5.29
C TYR A 36 24.77 -39.65 5.34
N THR A 37 24.02 -39.03 6.26
CA THR A 37 24.05 -37.57 6.40
C THR A 37 25.36 -37.03 6.96
N ALA A 38 26.02 -37.73 7.89
CA ALA A 38 27.35 -37.34 8.35
C ALA A 38 28.36 -37.37 7.19
N ARG A 39 28.29 -38.41 6.34
CA ARG A 39 29.13 -38.55 5.14
C ARG A 39 28.90 -37.43 4.12
N LEU A 40 27.67 -36.92 3.98
CA LEU A 40 27.41 -35.78 3.11
C LEU A 40 28.16 -34.50 3.56
N PHE A 41 28.42 -34.33 4.85
CA PHE A 41 29.20 -33.19 5.36
C PHE A 41 30.71 -33.44 5.41
N SER A 42 31.14 -34.71 5.50
CA SER A 42 32.57 -35.07 5.67
C SER A 42 33.26 -35.53 4.38
N ASP A 43 32.51 -36.02 3.38
CA ASP A 43 33.04 -36.54 2.11
C ASP A 43 32.64 -35.62 0.94
N GLU A 44 33.57 -34.73 0.57
CA GLU A 44 33.35 -33.77 -0.52
C GLU A 44 33.13 -34.47 -1.88
N LYS A 45 33.73 -35.64 -2.10
CA LYS A 45 33.56 -36.37 -3.37
C LYS A 45 32.17 -36.96 -3.47
N LEU A 46 31.65 -37.53 -2.38
CA LEU A 46 30.29 -38.04 -2.31
C LEU A 46 29.25 -36.93 -2.51
N LEU A 47 29.38 -35.81 -1.78
CA LEU A 47 28.44 -34.69 -1.92
C LEU A 47 28.49 -34.11 -3.34
N ARG A 48 29.68 -33.98 -3.93
CA ARG A 48 29.83 -33.53 -5.31
C ARG A 48 29.18 -34.50 -6.29
N ALA A 49 29.31 -35.82 -6.09
CA ALA A 49 28.68 -36.81 -6.96
C ALA A 49 27.15 -36.69 -6.90
N LYS A 50 26.56 -36.64 -5.70
CA LYS A 50 25.11 -36.47 -5.51
C LYS A 50 24.57 -35.18 -6.13
N ILE A 51 25.23 -34.03 -5.94
CA ILE A 51 24.81 -32.76 -6.58
C ILE A 51 24.77 -32.89 -8.11
N MET A 52 25.72 -33.62 -8.69
CA MET A 52 25.78 -33.79 -10.14
C MET A 52 24.75 -34.78 -10.66
N GLU A 53 24.45 -35.83 -9.88
CA GLU A 53 23.40 -36.82 -10.15
C GLU A 53 22.02 -36.16 -10.18
N GLU A 54 21.62 -35.45 -9.12
CA GLU A 54 20.29 -34.78 -9.09
C GLU A 54 20.18 -33.68 -10.16
N ALA A 55 21.29 -33.02 -10.50
CA ALA A 55 21.30 -32.03 -11.56
C ALA A 55 21.14 -32.64 -12.96
N GLU A 56 21.59 -33.89 -13.16
CA GLU A 56 21.37 -34.64 -14.41
C GLU A 56 19.93 -35.16 -14.45
N GLU A 57 19.42 -35.71 -13.35
CA GLU A 57 18.04 -36.19 -13.22
C GLU A 57 17.01 -35.07 -13.41
N LEU A 58 17.26 -33.87 -12.86
CA LEU A 58 16.42 -32.69 -13.11
C LEU A 58 16.41 -32.27 -14.59
N CYS A 59 17.54 -32.42 -15.30
CA CYS A 59 17.61 -32.12 -16.72
C CYS A 59 16.84 -33.15 -17.56
N ASP A 60 16.81 -34.42 -17.12
CA ASP A 60 16.15 -35.53 -17.82
C ASP A 60 14.65 -35.65 -17.50
N ALA A 61 14.18 -35.02 -16.42
CA ALA A 61 12.79 -35.03 -15.98
C ALA A 61 11.82 -34.43 -17.04
N LYS A 62 10.69 -35.11 -17.29
CA LYS A 62 9.74 -34.71 -18.35
C LYS A 62 8.37 -34.33 -17.83
N SER A 63 7.96 -34.89 -16.70
CA SER A 63 6.67 -34.56 -16.09
C SER A 63 6.80 -33.45 -15.04
N LYS A 64 5.71 -32.70 -14.82
CA LYS A 64 5.65 -31.65 -13.78
C LYS A 64 6.03 -32.18 -12.39
N THR A 65 5.64 -33.41 -12.08
CA THR A 65 5.91 -34.04 -10.79
C THR A 65 7.37 -34.43 -10.65
N GLU A 66 7.97 -35.03 -11.69
CA GLU A 66 9.40 -35.35 -11.71
C GLU A 66 10.24 -34.08 -11.59
N VAL A 67 9.94 -33.03 -12.36
CA VAL A 67 10.67 -31.75 -12.28
C VAL A 67 10.62 -31.17 -10.87
N ALA A 68 9.47 -31.24 -10.19
CA ALA A 68 9.35 -30.74 -8.82
C ALA A 68 10.15 -31.60 -7.81
N PHE A 69 10.19 -32.91 -8.01
CA PHE A 69 10.90 -33.86 -7.15
C PHE A 69 12.41 -33.70 -7.29
N GLU A 70 12.94 -33.77 -8.51
CA GLU A 70 14.38 -33.63 -8.77
C GLU A 70 14.90 -32.23 -8.41
N ALA A 71 14.07 -31.18 -8.57
CA ALA A 71 14.42 -29.84 -8.12
C ALA A 71 14.54 -29.77 -6.59
N ALA A 72 13.68 -30.46 -5.85
CA ALA A 72 13.74 -30.50 -4.39
C ALA A 72 15.01 -31.23 -3.89
N ASP A 73 15.39 -32.33 -4.53
CA ASP A 73 16.59 -33.09 -4.17
C ASP A 73 17.87 -32.32 -4.54
N LEU A 74 17.90 -31.63 -5.69
CA LEU A 74 19.01 -30.73 -6.02
C LEU A 74 19.15 -29.60 -4.99
N ILE A 75 18.04 -28.99 -4.56
CA ILE A 75 18.04 -27.98 -3.49
C ILE A 75 18.56 -28.56 -2.18
N TYR A 76 18.20 -29.81 -1.84
CA TYR A 76 18.68 -30.48 -0.63
C TYR A 76 20.20 -30.59 -0.59
N PHE A 77 20.84 -31.10 -1.66
CA PHE A 77 22.30 -31.25 -1.67
C PHE A 77 23.03 -29.91 -1.85
N ALA A 78 22.46 -28.96 -2.60
CA ALA A 78 23.00 -27.61 -2.72
C ALA A 78 23.02 -26.89 -1.35
N LEU A 79 21.93 -27.00 -0.59
CA LEU A 79 21.84 -26.41 0.75
C LEU A 79 22.70 -27.17 1.77
N THR A 80 22.85 -28.49 1.61
CA THR A 80 23.82 -29.28 2.41
C THR A 80 25.25 -28.76 2.21
N LYS A 81 25.64 -28.42 0.98
CA LYS A 81 26.93 -27.80 0.69
C LYS A 81 27.07 -26.42 1.32
N ALA A 82 26.04 -25.59 1.22
CA ALA A 82 26.03 -24.25 1.82
C ALA A 82 26.22 -24.31 3.34
N VAL A 83 25.40 -25.11 4.04
CA VAL A 83 25.48 -25.33 5.49
C VAL A 83 26.82 -25.95 5.87
N GLY A 84 27.36 -26.86 5.06
CA GLY A 84 28.71 -27.42 5.22
C GLY A 84 29.79 -26.33 5.25
N ALA A 85 29.69 -25.35 4.34
CA ALA A 85 30.59 -24.22 4.21
C ALA A 85 30.31 -23.04 5.17
N GLY A 86 29.29 -23.14 6.04
CA GLY A 86 28.89 -22.06 6.94
C GLY A 86 28.11 -20.93 6.27
N VAL A 87 27.53 -21.19 5.10
CA VAL A 87 26.68 -20.27 4.34
C VAL A 87 25.22 -20.56 4.69
N SER A 88 24.50 -19.55 5.18
CA SER A 88 23.08 -19.62 5.50
C SER A 88 22.18 -19.37 4.30
N LEU A 89 20.90 -19.70 4.41
CA LEU A 89 19.87 -19.33 3.44
C LEU A 89 19.80 -17.81 3.25
N ALA A 90 19.93 -17.04 4.34
CA ALA A 90 20.01 -15.58 4.28
C ALA A 90 21.21 -15.07 3.47
N ASP A 91 22.36 -15.75 3.51
CA ASP A 91 23.52 -15.41 2.68
C ASP A 91 23.25 -15.66 1.19
N ILE A 92 22.54 -16.75 0.88
CA ILE A 92 22.13 -17.10 -0.49
C ILE A 92 21.14 -16.06 -1.02
N GLU A 93 20.12 -15.70 -0.23
CA GLU A 93 19.12 -14.68 -0.56
C GLU A 93 19.78 -13.32 -0.82
N ARG A 94 20.65 -12.86 0.09
CA ARG A 94 21.44 -11.62 -0.13
C ARG A 94 22.27 -11.68 -1.42
N SER A 95 22.82 -12.85 -1.77
CA SER A 95 23.54 -13.01 -3.04
C SER A 95 22.61 -12.98 -4.25
N LEU A 96 21.38 -13.49 -4.16
CA LEU A 96 20.40 -13.47 -5.24
C LEU A 96 19.93 -12.03 -5.47
N ASP A 97 19.61 -11.30 -4.40
CA ASP A 97 19.22 -9.88 -4.45
C ASP A 97 20.35 -9.01 -5.03
N ALA A 98 21.61 -9.26 -4.65
CA ALA A 98 22.74 -8.56 -5.23
C ALA A 98 22.94 -8.85 -6.73
N LYS A 99 22.51 -10.02 -7.22
CA LYS A 99 22.63 -10.42 -8.64
C LYS A 99 21.48 -9.89 -9.48
N SER A 100 20.25 -9.82 -8.96
CA SER A 100 19.10 -9.22 -9.64
C SER A 100 19.32 -7.72 -9.91
N ASN A 101 20.05 -7.04 -9.02
CA ASN A 101 20.42 -5.62 -9.12
C ASN A 101 21.45 -5.26 -10.21
N LYS A 102 22.08 -6.22 -10.91
CA LYS A 102 23.07 -5.94 -11.97
C LYS A 102 22.49 -6.10 -13.37
N VAL A 103 22.10 -4.98 -14.01
CA VAL A 103 21.63 -4.89 -15.41
C VAL A 103 22.78 -4.96 -16.44
N LYS A 104 23.70 -5.91 -16.29
CA LYS A 104 24.58 -6.32 -17.39
C LYS A 104 24.30 -7.79 -17.67
N ARG A 105 23.61 -8.06 -18.80
CA ARG A 105 23.46 -9.41 -19.35
C ARG A 105 24.86 -10.02 -19.48
N ARG A 106 25.16 -11.03 -18.67
CA ARG A 106 26.34 -11.87 -18.88
C ARG A 106 26.09 -12.64 -20.17
N GLN A 107 27.11 -12.73 -21.03
CA GLN A 107 27.08 -13.62 -22.19
C GLN A 107 26.83 -15.04 -21.67
N GLY A 108 25.67 -15.61 -22.00
CA GLY A 108 25.13 -16.84 -21.42
C GLY A 108 25.72 -18.11 -22.04
N ASP A 109 27.03 -18.14 -22.26
CA ASP A 109 27.68 -19.28 -22.89
C ASP A 109 27.84 -20.41 -21.86
N ALA A 110 27.32 -21.60 -22.19
CA ALA A 110 27.71 -22.82 -21.49
C ALA A 110 29.21 -23.02 -21.68
N LYS A 111 29.96 -23.22 -20.58
CA LYS A 111 31.43 -23.29 -20.62
C LYS A 111 31.94 -24.71 -20.42
N GLY A 112 32.96 -25.09 -21.19
CA GLY A 112 33.79 -26.28 -20.96
C GLY A 112 33.12 -27.61 -21.28
N LYS A 113 33.38 -28.63 -20.45
CA LYS A 113 32.98 -30.03 -20.66
C LYS A 113 31.47 -30.27 -20.82
N TRP A 114 30.64 -29.36 -20.30
CA TRP A 114 29.17 -29.48 -20.33
C TRP A 114 28.58 -29.01 -21.65
N ALA A 115 29.10 -27.93 -22.24
CA ALA A 115 28.72 -27.50 -23.58
C ALA A 115 29.08 -28.55 -24.64
N ALA A 116 30.23 -29.21 -24.48
CA ALA A 116 30.66 -30.29 -25.37
C ALA A 116 29.81 -31.57 -25.25
N LYS A 117 29.31 -31.91 -24.05
CA LYS A 117 28.45 -33.08 -23.81
C LYS A 117 27.11 -32.94 -24.53
N GLU A 118 26.59 -31.72 -24.64
CA GLU A 118 25.32 -31.36 -25.29
C GLU A 118 25.48 -30.89 -26.76
N GLY A 119 26.68 -31.01 -27.34
CA GLY A 119 26.92 -30.63 -28.75
C GLY A 119 26.89 -29.13 -29.05
N ILE A 120 27.03 -28.25 -28.04
CA ILE A 120 26.96 -26.79 -28.18
C ILE A 120 28.33 -26.24 -28.61
N THR A 121 28.44 -25.77 -29.85
CA THR A 121 29.58 -24.96 -30.33
C THR A 121 29.27 -23.47 -30.18
N ASN A 122 30.00 -22.76 -29.32
CA ASN A 122 29.82 -21.30 -29.15
C ASN A 122 30.23 -20.58 -30.45
N GLY A 123 29.25 -20.28 -31.31
CA GLY A 123 29.45 -19.69 -32.62
C GLY A 123 29.84 -18.22 -32.56
N VAL A 124 31.00 -17.89 -33.15
CA VAL A 124 31.33 -16.55 -33.60
C VAL A 124 30.46 -16.26 -34.82
N ASN A 125 29.41 -15.45 -34.68
CA ASN A 125 28.80 -14.77 -35.81
C ASN A 125 28.19 -13.45 -35.38
N GLY A 126 28.76 -12.38 -35.93
CA GLY A 126 28.23 -11.02 -35.83
C GLY A 126 26.94 -10.92 -36.65
N ALA A 127 25.84 -10.72 -35.93
CA ALA A 127 24.65 -10.08 -36.47
C ALA A 127 24.12 -9.18 -35.36
N LYS A 128 24.07 -7.86 -35.62
CA LYS A 128 23.42 -6.90 -34.74
C LYS A 128 21.93 -7.29 -34.64
N PRO A 129 21.39 -7.58 -33.44
CA PRO A 129 19.95 -7.64 -33.29
C PRO A 129 19.45 -6.20 -33.26
N GLU A 130 18.57 -5.85 -34.21
CA GLU A 130 17.75 -4.66 -34.11
C GLU A 130 16.98 -4.69 -32.80
N ASN A 131 17.10 -3.60 -32.03
CA ASN A 131 16.35 -3.37 -30.80
C ASN A 131 14.86 -3.23 -31.14
N VAL A 132 14.11 -4.34 -31.16
CA VAL A 132 12.67 -4.28 -30.93
C VAL A 132 12.48 -4.44 -29.42
N LYS A 133 12.58 -3.31 -28.72
CA LYS A 133 11.99 -3.19 -27.38
C LYS A 133 10.48 -3.19 -27.59
N GLU A 134 9.81 -4.29 -27.31
CA GLU A 134 8.41 -4.22 -26.86
C GLU A 134 8.42 -3.52 -25.50
N THR A 135 8.30 -2.20 -25.55
CA THR A 135 7.90 -1.39 -24.42
C THR A 135 6.48 -1.81 -24.04
N VAL A 136 6.34 -2.52 -22.92
CA VAL A 136 5.14 -2.40 -22.09
C VAL A 136 4.95 -0.90 -21.87
N LYS A 137 3.84 -0.34 -22.37
CA LYS A 137 3.55 1.08 -22.19
C LYS A 137 3.33 1.34 -20.71
N GLU A 138 4.33 1.98 -20.10
CA GLU A 138 4.18 2.69 -18.84
C GLU A 138 2.99 3.66 -18.94
N ALA A 139 2.07 3.59 -17.98
CA ALA A 139 1.17 4.70 -17.72
C ALA A 139 2.03 5.84 -17.15
N ALA A 140 2.47 6.73 -18.02
CA ALA A 140 3.23 7.91 -17.63
C ALA A 140 2.33 8.82 -16.76
N SER A 141 2.65 8.87 -15.47
CA SER A 141 1.96 9.62 -14.40
C SER A 141 2.33 11.10 -14.40
N VAL A 142 2.13 11.79 -15.53
CA VAL A 142 2.09 13.26 -15.59
C VAL A 142 1.13 13.68 -16.72
N PRO A 143 0.17 14.59 -16.49
CA PRO A 143 -0.63 15.19 -17.57
C PRO A 143 0.33 15.83 -18.59
N LYS A 144 0.29 15.40 -19.85
CA LYS A 144 1.27 15.88 -20.84
C LYS A 144 1.00 17.31 -21.31
N SER A 145 -0.23 17.81 -21.15
CA SER A 145 -0.65 19.22 -21.31
C SER A 145 -2.19 19.34 -21.25
N PRO A 146 -2.78 20.55 -21.20
CA PRO A 146 -4.23 20.79 -21.41
C PRO A 146 -4.78 20.32 -22.77
N SER A 147 -3.91 19.90 -23.70
CA SER A 147 -4.27 19.37 -25.02
C SER A 147 -4.24 17.83 -25.09
N ASP A 148 -4.00 17.15 -23.97
CA ASP A 148 -3.99 15.69 -23.88
C ASP A 148 -5.40 15.11 -24.06
N LYS A 149 -5.50 14.04 -24.84
CA LYS A 149 -6.77 13.35 -25.14
C LYS A 149 -7.05 12.20 -24.18
N ALA A 150 -6.15 11.91 -23.24
CA ALA A 150 -6.35 10.91 -22.18
C ALA A 150 -7.68 11.15 -21.44
N GLY A 151 -8.45 10.07 -21.24
CA GLY A 151 -9.78 10.14 -20.60
C GLY A 151 -10.88 10.82 -21.44
N THR A 152 -10.61 11.19 -22.70
CA THR A 152 -11.62 11.81 -23.59
C THR A 152 -11.99 10.92 -24.78
N LYS A 153 -13.29 10.85 -25.08
CA LYS A 153 -13.85 10.23 -26.30
C LYS A 153 -14.61 11.28 -27.08
N ASN A 154 -14.18 11.55 -28.31
CA ASN A 154 -14.74 12.60 -29.17
C ASN A 154 -14.78 14.00 -28.49
N GLY A 155 -13.81 14.31 -27.63
CA GLY A 155 -13.73 15.58 -26.90
C GLY A 155 -14.54 15.64 -25.60
N ARG A 156 -15.29 14.59 -25.26
CA ARG A 156 -16.02 14.46 -23.99
C ARG A 156 -15.25 13.63 -22.98
N ILE A 157 -15.30 14.00 -21.72
CA ILE A 157 -14.77 13.19 -20.60
C ILE A 157 -15.78 12.08 -20.33
N THR A 158 -15.40 10.82 -20.54
CA THR A 158 -16.33 9.68 -20.44
C THR A 158 -15.59 8.43 -19.94
N MET A 159 -16.22 7.69 -19.02
CA MET A 159 -15.74 6.38 -18.58
C MET A 159 -16.04 5.30 -19.65
N LYS A 160 -15.24 4.23 -19.65
CA LYS A 160 -15.50 3.08 -20.54
C LYS A 160 -16.64 2.24 -19.96
N ARG A 161 -17.65 1.93 -20.77
CA ARG A 161 -18.83 1.17 -20.36
C ARG A 161 -18.76 -0.28 -20.84
N TYR A 162 -19.09 -1.23 -19.96
CA TYR A 162 -19.13 -2.66 -20.25
C TYR A 162 -20.43 -3.27 -19.71
N ASN A 163 -20.97 -4.29 -20.38
CA ASN A 163 -22.11 -5.05 -19.89
C ASN A 163 -21.61 -6.38 -19.31
N ALA A 164 -21.70 -6.50 -17.99
CA ALA A 164 -21.16 -7.64 -17.24
C ALA A 164 -21.77 -8.98 -17.67
N ALA A 165 -23.02 -9.00 -18.16
CA ALA A 165 -23.65 -10.23 -18.64
C ALA A 165 -23.05 -10.75 -19.97
N THR A 166 -22.33 -9.90 -20.70
CA THR A 166 -21.73 -10.23 -22.02
C THR A 166 -20.20 -10.20 -22.01
N THR A 167 -19.60 -9.65 -20.95
CA THR A 167 -18.15 -9.64 -20.76
C THR A 167 -17.72 -10.91 -20.04
N SER A 168 -16.63 -11.54 -20.49
CA SER A 168 -16.12 -12.75 -19.84
C SER A 168 -15.63 -12.44 -18.42
N ASP A 169 -15.70 -13.41 -17.50
CA ASP A 169 -15.19 -13.23 -16.14
C ASP A 169 -13.69 -12.89 -16.13
N GLU A 170 -12.91 -13.41 -17.08
CA GLU A 170 -11.49 -13.08 -17.24
C GLU A 170 -11.29 -11.60 -17.60
N ASP A 171 -12.12 -11.08 -18.52
CA ASP A 171 -12.05 -9.67 -18.91
C ASP A 171 -12.58 -8.74 -17.82
N LEU A 172 -13.64 -9.14 -17.10
CA LEU A 172 -14.10 -8.42 -15.90
C LEU A 172 -13.00 -8.36 -14.85
N GLY A 173 -12.33 -9.48 -14.59
CA GLY A 173 -11.18 -9.54 -13.68
C GLY A 173 -10.06 -8.58 -14.09
N LYS A 174 -9.75 -8.47 -15.39
CA LYS A 174 -8.77 -7.49 -15.91
C LYS A 174 -9.23 -6.05 -15.76
N LEU A 175 -10.52 -5.75 -15.98
CA LEU A 175 -11.08 -4.40 -15.84
C LEU A 175 -11.08 -3.92 -14.38
N LEU A 176 -11.22 -4.84 -13.45
CA LEU A 176 -11.17 -4.61 -12.00
C LEU A 176 -9.73 -4.60 -11.44
N GLN A 177 -8.71 -4.80 -12.29
CA GLN A 177 -7.32 -4.64 -11.85
C GLN A 177 -7.00 -3.17 -11.61
N ARG A 178 -6.42 -2.92 -10.43
CA ARG A 178 -5.91 -1.61 -10.04
C ARG A 178 -4.70 -1.22 -10.88
N PRO A 179 -4.47 0.08 -11.16
CA PRO A 179 -3.26 0.53 -11.82
C PRO A 179 -1.99 0.06 -11.08
N SER A 180 -1.08 -0.58 -11.82
CA SER A 180 0.19 -1.07 -11.30
C SER A 180 1.04 0.07 -10.72
N GLN A 181 1.52 -0.09 -9.48
CA GLN A 181 2.43 0.87 -8.84
C GLN A 181 3.87 0.75 -9.40
N LYS A 182 4.63 1.84 -9.28
CA LYS A 182 6.05 1.92 -9.69
C LYS A 182 6.89 0.79 -9.09
N SER A 183 7.98 0.41 -9.75
CA SER A 183 8.85 -0.68 -9.29
C SER A 183 9.39 -0.42 -7.88
N THR A 184 9.09 -1.33 -6.95
CA THR A 184 9.48 -1.26 -5.54
C THR A 184 10.98 -1.02 -5.35
N GLU A 185 11.82 -1.54 -6.25
CA GLU A 185 13.28 -1.39 -6.18
C GLU A 185 13.73 0.07 -6.37
N MET A 186 13.08 0.82 -7.26
CA MET A 186 13.44 2.21 -7.52
C MET A 186 13.13 3.09 -6.29
N ILE A 187 11.97 2.87 -5.68
CA ILE A 187 11.55 3.60 -4.48
C ILE A 187 12.52 3.31 -3.33
N MET A 188 12.84 2.04 -3.09
CA MET A 188 13.78 1.64 -2.05
C MET A 188 15.17 2.23 -2.24
N GLY A 189 15.64 2.35 -3.48
CA GLY A 189 16.91 3.00 -3.81
C GLY A 189 16.97 4.48 -3.43
N ILE A 190 15.84 5.17 -3.41
CA ILE A 190 15.73 6.59 -3.03
C ILE A 190 15.52 6.75 -1.52
N VAL A 191 14.69 5.90 -0.91
CA VAL A 191 14.25 6.02 0.48
C VAL A 191 15.32 5.56 1.48
N ASN A 192 16.03 4.47 1.20
CA ASN A 192 17.01 3.90 2.13
C ASN A 192 18.15 4.87 2.52
N PRO A 193 18.74 5.65 1.58
CA PRO A 193 19.72 6.68 1.94
C PRO A 193 19.17 7.73 2.90
N ILE A 194 17.94 8.22 2.67
CA ILE A 194 17.29 9.24 3.51
C ILE A 194 17.10 8.71 4.93
N ILE A 195 16.58 7.49 5.06
CA ILE A 195 16.39 6.85 6.37
C ILE A 195 17.71 6.73 7.12
N LYS A 196 18.76 6.26 6.44
CA LYS A 196 20.08 6.09 7.03
C LYS A 196 20.64 7.43 7.53
N GLU A 197 20.58 8.46 6.70
CA GLU A 197 21.11 9.78 7.04
C GLU A 197 20.36 10.44 8.20
N VAL A 198 19.03 10.33 8.27
CA VAL A 198 18.26 10.85 9.42
C VAL A 198 18.60 10.08 10.69
N ARG A 199 18.77 8.76 10.61
CA ARG A 199 19.14 7.93 11.76
C ARG A 199 20.54 8.24 12.30
N GLU A 200 21.49 8.54 11.43
CA GLU A 200 22.89 8.81 11.81
C GLU A 200 23.13 10.30 12.13
N GLY A 201 22.41 11.20 11.47
CA GLY A 201 22.64 12.64 11.48
C GLY A 201 21.58 13.48 12.19
N GLY A 202 20.53 12.85 12.74
CA GLY A 202 19.54 13.50 13.61
C GLY A 202 18.86 14.73 13.00
N ASP A 203 18.64 15.75 13.82
CA ASP A 203 18.00 17.01 13.45
C ASP A 203 18.70 17.70 12.27
N LYS A 204 20.02 17.59 12.19
CA LYS A 204 20.81 18.20 11.11
C LYS A 204 20.47 17.58 9.76
N ALA A 205 20.39 16.26 9.68
CA ALA A 205 20.00 15.56 8.47
C ALA A 205 18.55 15.88 8.09
N LEU A 206 17.64 15.89 9.08
CA LEU A 206 16.25 16.23 8.88
C LEU A 206 16.06 17.64 8.30
N LEU A 207 16.69 18.66 8.91
CA LEU A 207 16.68 20.04 8.39
C LEU A 207 17.28 20.14 6.99
N SER A 208 18.39 19.44 6.73
CA SER A 208 19.01 19.42 5.39
C SER A 208 18.05 18.90 4.32
N TYR A 209 17.27 17.87 4.62
CA TYR A 209 16.23 17.39 3.72
C TYR A 209 15.05 18.36 3.59
N THR A 210 14.60 18.95 4.70
CA THR A 210 13.55 19.97 4.69
C THR A 210 13.92 21.19 3.84
N HIS A 211 15.18 21.65 3.95
CA HIS A 211 15.72 22.74 3.13
C HIS A 211 15.78 22.38 1.65
N LYS A 212 16.05 21.10 1.35
CA LYS A 212 16.18 20.61 -0.03
C LYS A 212 14.84 20.42 -0.73
N PHE A 213 13.89 19.76 -0.07
CA PHE A 213 12.63 19.35 -0.69
C PHE A 213 11.53 20.40 -0.53
N GLU A 214 11.32 20.91 0.68
CA GLU A 214 10.31 21.93 0.98
C GLU A 214 10.83 23.36 0.76
N LYS A 215 12.13 23.55 0.49
CA LYS A 215 12.80 24.85 0.26
C LYS A 215 12.76 25.80 1.47
N ALA A 216 12.44 25.29 2.65
CA ALA A 216 12.28 26.05 3.89
C ALA A 216 13.62 26.38 4.57
N THR A 217 14.51 27.09 3.87
CA THR A 217 15.89 27.35 4.31
C THR A 217 16.03 28.25 5.53
N SER A 218 14.96 28.96 5.92
CA SER A 218 14.86 29.77 7.13
C SER A 218 14.69 28.93 8.41
N LEU A 219 14.25 27.67 8.30
CA LEU A 219 14.01 26.81 9.47
C LEU A 219 15.31 26.41 10.15
N THR A 220 15.38 26.70 11.45
CA THR A 220 16.50 26.36 12.34
C THR A 220 16.19 25.22 13.30
N SER A 221 14.91 24.85 13.43
CA SER A 221 14.44 23.71 14.22
C SER A 221 13.53 22.84 13.35
N PRO A 222 13.70 21.51 13.34
CA PRO A 222 12.81 20.63 12.59
C PRO A 222 11.48 20.34 13.32
N VAL A 223 11.28 20.92 14.51
CA VAL A 223 10.13 20.65 15.37
C VAL A 223 9.55 21.94 15.94
N LEU A 224 8.23 22.05 15.94
CA LEU A 224 7.45 22.98 16.73
C LEU A 224 6.87 22.23 17.94
N LYS A 225 7.20 22.63 19.18
CA LYS A 225 6.75 21.95 20.41
C LYS A 225 5.58 22.67 21.06
N ALA A 226 4.72 21.92 21.76
CA ALA A 226 3.68 22.49 22.62
C ALA A 226 4.29 23.19 23.85
N PRO A 227 3.62 24.21 24.44
CA PRO A 227 2.36 24.80 23.99
C PRO A 227 2.49 25.59 22.69
N PHE A 228 1.56 25.40 21.76
CA PHE A 228 1.57 26.08 20.47
C PHE A 228 1.13 27.55 20.63
N PRO A 229 1.87 28.53 20.06
CA PRO A 229 1.49 29.94 20.13
C PRO A 229 0.14 30.22 19.45
N GLN A 230 -0.71 31.04 20.09
CA GLN A 230 -2.01 31.43 19.53
C GLN A 230 -1.90 32.09 18.14
N ALA A 231 -0.84 32.86 17.91
CA ALA A 231 -0.58 33.50 16.62
C ALA A 231 -0.36 32.51 15.46
N LEU A 232 -0.04 31.24 15.76
CA LEU A 232 0.08 30.18 14.76
C LEU A 232 -1.25 29.43 14.52
N MET A 233 -2.31 29.80 15.22
CA MET A 233 -3.65 29.20 15.13
C MET A 233 -4.70 30.26 14.71
N ASP A 234 -4.25 31.33 14.05
CA ASP A 234 -5.13 32.38 13.55
C ASP A 234 -5.92 31.86 12.34
N LEU A 235 -7.23 31.68 12.55
CA LEU A 235 -8.16 31.07 11.60
C LEU A 235 -9.46 31.87 11.57
N PRO A 236 -10.15 31.97 10.41
CA PRO A 236 -11.49 32.51 10.35
C PRO A 236 -12.46 31.76 11.29
N PRO A 237 -13.41 32.46 11.94
CA PRO A 237 -14.36 31.82 12.86
C PRO A 237 -15.14 30.64 12.24
N GLU A 238 -15.52 30.76 10.97
CA GLU A 238 -16.22 29.70 10.22
C GLU A 238 -15.37 28.43 10.04
N THR A 239 -14.06 28.58 9.84
CA THR A 239 -13.12 27.46 9.73
C THR A 239 -12.95 26.76 11.08
N ILE A 240 -12.87 27.55 12.17
CA ILE A 240 -12.83 27.03 13.53
C ILE A 240 -14.10 26.23 13.82
N GLU A 241 -15.28 26.78 13.51
CA GLU A 241 -16.56 26.10 13.73
C GLU A 241 -16.66 24.79 12.94
N ALA A 242 -16.22 24.77 11.68
CA ALA A 242 -16.18 23.56 10.86
C ALA A 242 -15.23 22.49 11.42
N ILE A 243 -14.01 22.87 11.81
CA ILE A 243 -13.04 21.94 12.43
C ILE A 243 -13.59 21.40 13.75
N ASP A 244 -14.23 22.25 14.55
CA ASP A 244 -14.77 21.89 15.86
C ASP A 244 -15.95 20.91 15.73
N LEU A 245 -16.84 21.14 14.76
CA LEU A 245 -17.93 20.22 14.43
C LEU A 245 -17.38 18.85 14.01
N SER A 246 -16.44 18.82 13.07
CA SER A 246 -15.79 17.59 12.62
C SER A 246 -15.07 16.86 13.75
N PHE A 247 -14.30 17.60 14.57
CA PHE A 247 -13.63 17.06 15.75
C PHE A 247 -14.62 16.35 16.67
N GLU A 248 -15.76 16.97 16.97
CA GLU A 248 -16.74 16.39 17.89
C GLU A 248 -17.44 15.16 17.31
N ASN A 249 -17.78 15.17 16.02
CA ASN A 249 -18.37 13.99 15.36
C ASN A 249 -17.39 12.80 15.33
N ILE A 250 -16.12 13.05 14.97
CA ILE A 250 -15.07 12.04 14.99
C ILE A 250 -14.85 11.51 16.40
N ARG A 251 -14.79 12.40 17.40
CA ARG A 251 -14.62 12.04 18.81
C ARG A 251 -15.78 11.16 19.28
N LYS A 252 -17.02 11.55 18.96
CA LYS A 252 -18.24 10.83 19.34
C LYS A 252 -18.23 9.41 18.76
N PHE A 253 -17.95 9.25 17.47
CA PHE A 253 -17.91 7.94 16.81
C PHE A 253 -16.79 7.04 17.38
N HIS A 254 -15.57 7.54 17.49
CA HIS A 254 -14.43 6.75 18.00
C HIS A 254 -14.53 6.47 19.51
N THR A 255 -15.18 7.33 20.29
CA THR A 255 -15.47 7.04 21.70
C THR A 255 -16.45 5.89 21.85
N ALA A 256 -17.46 5.82 20.97
CA ALA A 256 -18.46 4.75 20.99
C ALA A 256 -17.88 3.35 20.68
N GLN A 257 -16.69 3.28 20.05
CA GLN A 257 -15.99 2.03 19.77
C GLN A 257 -15.26 1.44 21.00
N ARG A 258 -15.18 2.17 22.11
CA ARG A 258 -14.51 1.68 23.31
C ARG A 258 -15.30 0.55 23.96
N GLU A 259 -14.61 -0.54 24.29
CA GLU A 259 -15.18 -1.58 25.16
C GLU A 259 -15.49 -0.99 26.54
N GLU A 260 -16.75 -1.10 27.00
CA GLU A 260 -17.15 -0.62 28.33
C GLU A 260 -16.46 -1.40 29.46
N LYS A 261 -16.21 -2.69 29.23
CA LYS A 261 -15.58 -3.61 30.19
C LYS A 261 -14.64 -4.56 29.45
N PRO A 262 -13.53 -4.98 30.09
CA PRO A 262 -12.70 -6.07 29.59
C PRO A 262 -13.55 -7.32 29.30
N LEU A 263 -13.27 -7.99 28.19
CA LEU A 263 -13.79 -9.35 27.97
C LEU A 263 -13.28 -10.24 29.11
N GLN A 264 -14.19 -10.97 29.73
CA GLN A 264 -13.88 -11.93 30.78
C GLN A 264 -14.72 -13.19 30.57
N VAL A 265 -14.07 -14.34 30.47
CA VAL A 265 -14.72 -15.63 30.23
C VAL A 265 -14.07 -16.68 31.11
N GLU A 266 -14.88 -17.35 31.92
CA GLU A 266 -14.46 -18.58 32.58
C GLU A 266 -14.59 -19.74 31.60
N THR A 267 -13.46 -20.25 31.11
CA THR A 267 -13.45 -21.30 30.09
C THR A 267 -13.63 -22.69 30.70
N MET A 268 -13.27 -22.85 31.97
CA MET A 268 -13.52 -24.01 32.81
C MET A 268 -13.47 -23.58 34.29
N PRO A 269 -14.03 -24.37 35.22
CA PRO A 269 -14.09 -23.99 36.63
C PRO A 269 -12.76 -23.54 37.21
N GLY A 270 -12.69 -22.28 37.67
CA GLY A 270 -11.51 -21.63 38.23
C GLY A 270 -10.56 -20.99 37.22
N VAL A 271 -10.81 -21.10 35.91
CA VAL A 271 -9.93 -20.56 34.85
C VAL A 271 -10.61 -19.42 34.12
N VAL A 272 -10.30 -18.20 34.56
CA VAL A 272 -10.85 -16.97 34.01
C VAL A 272 -9.85 -16.33 33.05
N CYS A 273 -10.21 -16.32 31.77
CA CYS A 273 -9.48 -15.61 30.72
C CYS A 273 -10.00 -14.17 30.62
N SER A 274 -9.11 -13.20 30.44
CA SER A 274 -9.49 -11.80 30.22
C SER A 274 -8.74 -11.14 29.08
N ARG A 275 -9.40 -10.25 28.33
CA ARG A 275 -8.78 -9.34 27.36
C ARG A 275 -9.13 -7.90 27.73
N PHE A 276 -8.13 -7.04 27.80
CA PHE A 276 -8.30 -5.60 28.02
C PHE A 276 -7.39 -4.81 27.09
N SER A 277 -7.83 -3.62 26.70
CA SER A 277 -7.07 -2.72 25.83
C SER A 277 -6.16 -1.79 26.62
N ARG A 278 -4.99 -1.48 26.04
CA ARG A 278 -4.07 -0.43 26.50
C ARG A 278 -3.64 0.41 25.29
N PRO A 279 -3.56 1.74 25.42
CA PRO A 279 -3.10 2.58 24.33
C PRO A 279 -1.64 2.28 23.99
N ILE A 280 -1.30 2.43 22.72
CA ILE A 280 0.09 2.61 22.31
C ILE A 280 0.58 3.90 22.97
N GLU A 281 1.75 3.86 23.61
CA GLU A 281 2.20 4.97 24.43
C GLU A 281 2.55 6.20 23.59
N ARG A 282 3.28 6.00 22.49
CA ARG A 282 3.80 7.06 21.63
C ARG A 282 3.39 6.79 20.18
N VAL A 283 2.63 7.70 19.59
CA VAL A 283 2.19 7.59 18.19
C VAL A 283 2.66 8.78 17.37
N GLY A 284 3.14 8.51 16.15
CA GLY A 284 3.50 9.50 15.16
C GLY A 284 2.42 9.56 14.09
N LEU A 285 1.95 10.74 13.71
CA LEU A 285 0.86 10.95 12.79
C LEU A 285 1.37 11.78 11.62
N TYR A 286 1.58 11.13 10.47
CA TYR A 286 2.03 11.79 9.26
C TYR A 286 0.84 12.38 8.51
N VAL A 287 0.87 13.69 8.29
CA VAL A 287 -0.15 14.45 7.56
C VAL A 287 0.50 15.00 6.29
N PRO A 288 0.07 14.57 5.10
CA PRO A 288 0.60 15.10 3.85
C PRO A 288 0.35 16.60 3.71
N GLY A 289 1.20 17.24 2.92
CA GLY A 289 1.00 18.62 2.49
C GLY A 289 1.51 18.81 1.06
N GLY A 290 1.75 20.07 0.67
CA GLY A 290 2.16 20.44 -0.68
C GLY A 290 1.20 21.45 -1.28
N THR A 291 0.48 21.06 -2.34
CA THR A 291 -0.51 21.93 -3.01
C THR A 291 -1.84 22.03 -2.27
N ALA A 292 -2.13 21.13 -1.35
CA ALA A 292 -3.34 21.13 -0.53
C ALA A 292 -2.99 21.01 0.96
N VAL A 293 -3.87 21.56 1.80
CA VAL A 293 -3.79 21.47 3.26
C VAL A 293 -4.83 20.44 3.71
N LEU A 294 -4.43 19.45 4.51
CA LEU A 294 -5.28 18.32 4.90
C LEU A 294 -5.52 18.27 6.42
N PRO A 295 -6.27 19.24 7.00
CA PRO A 295 -6.59 19.21 8.42
C PRO A 295 -7.55 18.07 8.78
N SER A 296 -8.33 17.57 7.82
CA SER A 296 -9.16 16.38 7.97
C SER A 296 -8.32 15.15 8.36
N THR A 297 -7.22 14.88 7.66
CA THR A 297 -6.30 13.79 8.02
C THR A 297 -5.70 13.97 9.41
N ALA A 298 -5.32 15.20 9.78
CA ALA A 298 -4.84 15.46 11.14
C ALA A 298 -5.90 15.13 12.21
N LEU A 299 -7.19 15.42 11.95
CA LEU A 299 -8.29 15.05 12.84
C LEU A 299 -8.50 13.53 12.89
N MET A 300 -8.55 12.89 11.72
CA MET A 300 -8.84 11.46 11.57
C MET A 300 -7.75 10.57 12.19
N LEU A 301 -6.52 11.07 12.30
CA LEU A 301 -5.42 10.40 13.00
C LEU A 301 -5.33 10.81 14.48
N GLY A 302 -5.47 12.10 14.77
CA GLY A 302 -5.24 12.66 16.10
C GLY A 302 -6.36 12.40 17.10
N VAL A 303 -7.62 12.49 16.66
CA VAL A 303 -8.78 12.29 17.54
C VAL A 303 -8.84 10.85 18.08
N PRO A 304 -8.67 9.79 17.27
CA PRO A 304 -8.64 8.42 17.80
C PRO A 304 -7.46 8.16 18.73
N ALA A 305 -6.28 8.73 18.43
CA ALA A 305 -5.11 8.64 19.31
C ALA A 305 -5.37 9.27 20.69
N MET A 306 -6.01 10.44 20.71
CA MET A 306 -6.45 11.12 21.93
C MET A 306 -7.50 10.29 22.68
N VAL A 307 -8.54 9.78 21.99
CA VAL A 307 -9.61 8.95 22.59
C VAL A 307 -9.06 7.65 23.18
N ALA A 308 -8.08 7.02 22.53
CA ALA A 308 -7.40 5.83 23.04
C ALA A 308 -6.59 6.13 24.32
N GLY A 309 -6.17 7.39 24.51
CA GLY A 309 -5.32 7.81 25.64
C GLY A 309 -3.83 7.61 25.38
N CYS A 310 -3.38 7.76 24.11
CA CYS A 310 -1.96 7.77 23.79
C CYS A 310 -1.27 8.90 24.56
N LYS A 311 -0.15 8.61 25.23
CA LYS A 311 0.49 9.60 26.12
C LYS A 311 1.25 10.67 25.36
N LYS A 312 1.82 10.31 24.19
CA LYS A 312 2.57 11.21 23.33
C LYS A 312 2.06 11.08 21.90
N ILE A 313 1.60 12.20 21.36
CA ILE A 313 1.13 12.33 19.99
C ILE A 313 2.08 13.29 19.28
N VAL A 314 2.77 12.81 18.23
CA VAL A 314 3.70 13.60 17.42
C VAL A 314 3.09 13.72 16.03
N LEU A 315 2.77 14.93 15.57
CA LEU A 315 2.36 15.13 14.18
C LEU A 315 3.59 15.36 13.31
N ALA A 316 3.55 15.00 12.05
CA ALA A 316 4.52 15.40 11.05
C ALA A 316 3.79 15.97 9.84
N SER A 317 4.19 17.15 9.39
CA SER A 317 3.63 17.79 8.20
C SER A 317 4.71 18.64 7.53
N PRO A 318 4.84 18.62 6.19
CA PRO A 318 5.81 19.45 5.51
C PRO A 318 5.48 20.94 5.72
N PRO A 319 6.47 21.79 6.04
CA PRO A 319 6.28 23.22 6.10
C PRO A 319 6.18 23.81 4.69
N ARG A 320 5.71 25.05 4.60
CA ARG A 320 5.80 25.87 3.40
C ARG A 320 7.25 26.31 3.17
N ALA A 321 7.54 26.82 1.97
CA ALA A 321 8.89 27.27 1.59
C ALA A 321 9.43 28.43 2.43
N ASP A 322 8.57 29.17 3.13
CA ASP A 322 8.98 30.21 4.09
C ASP A 322 9.28 29.67 5.50
N GLY A 323 9.10 28.36 5.72
CA GLY A 323 9.25 27.67 6.99
C GLY A 323 7.99 27.64 7.85
N SER A 324 6.90 28.30 7.45
CA SER A 324 5.64 28.28 8.18
C SER A 324 4.91 26.95 8.03
N ILE A 325 4.12 26.59 9.03
CA ILE A 325 3.12 25.52 8.96
C ILE A 325 1.72 26.14 8.92
N THR A 326 0.74 25.45 8.35
CA THR A 326 -0.60 26.03 8.19
C THR A 326 -1.32 26.13 9.54
N PRO A 327 -2.10 27.19 9.79
CA PRO A 327 -2.78 27.36 11.08
C PRO A 327 -3.78 26.25 11.41
N GLU A 328 -4.40 25.64 10.39
CA GLU A 328 -5.34 24.52 10.55
C GLU A 328 -4.64 23.31 11.17
N ILE A 329 -3.42 22.98 10.72
CA ILE A 329 -2.64 21.86 11.28
C ILE A 329 -2.24 22.14 12.73
N VAL A 330 -1.82 23.37 13.03
CA VAL A 330 -1.46 23.76 14.41
C VAL A 330 -2.67 23.73 15.33
N TYR A 331 -3.83 24.22 14.85
CA TYR A 331 -5.08 24.23 15.59
C TYR A 331 -5.55 22.79 15.90
N VAL A 332 -5.51 21.89 14.92
CA VAL A 332 -5.82 20.47 15.14
C VAL A 332 -4.82 19.82 16.10
N ALA A 333 -3.53 20.05 15.93
CA ALA A 333 -2.48 19.55 16.84
C ALA A 333 -2.72 19.99 18.28
N HIS A 334 -3.14 21.25 18.48
CA HIS A 334 -3.53 21.77 19.78
C HIS A 334 -4.75 21.03 20.34
N LYS A 335 -5.84 20.87 19.57
CA LYS A 335 -7.07 20.20 20.02
C LYS A 335 -6.86 18.75 20.42
N VAL A 336 -6.01 18.01 19.69
CA VAL A 336 -5.74 16.59 20.00
C VAL A 336 -4.67 16.39 21.07
N GLY A 337 -4.09 17.48 21.60
CA GLY A 337 -3.08 17.42 22.65
C GLY A 337 -1.72 16.91 22.17
N ALA A 338 -1.34 17.23 20.93
CA ALA A 338 -0.04 16.84 20.39
C ALA A 338 1.13 17.45 21.18
N GLU A 339 2.16 16.65 21.43
CA GLU A 339 3.40 17.07 22.07
C GLU A 339 4.20 18.01 21.15
N SER A 340 4.20 17.70 19.85
CA SER A 340 4.97 18.43 18.86
C SER A 340 4.51 18.18 17.43
N ILE A 341 4.88 19.09 16.53
CA ILE A 341 4.76 18.97 15.08
C ILE A 341 6.17 18.93 14.48
N VAL A 342 6.51 17.85 13.79
CA VAL A 342 7.71 17.71 12.97
C VAL A 342 7.48 18.44 11.65
N LEU A 343 8.30 19.45 11.39
CA LEU A 343 8.26 20.31 10.22
C LEU A 343 9.04 19.66 9.06
N ALA A 344 8.57 18.51 8.61
CA ALA A 344 9.13 17.78 7.48
C ALA A 344 8.06 16.88 6.82
N GLY A 345 8.20 16.67 5.51
CA GLY A 345 7.43 15.67 4.76
C GLY A 345 8.21 14.37 4.53
N GLY A 346 7.60 13.45 3.78
CA GLY A 346 8.26 12.31 3.15
C GLY A 346 8.98 11.33 4.08
N ALA A 347 9.93 10.58 3.49
CA ALA A 347 10.69 9.54 4.18
C ALA A 347 11.51 10.08 5.36
N GLN A 348 11.98 11.32 5.29
CA GLN A 348 12.75 11.95 6.35
C GLN A 348 11.92 12.18 7.63
N ALA A 349 10.66 12.59 7.50
CA ALA A 349 9.76 12.75 8.64
C ALA A 349 9.42 11.41 9.31
N VAL A 350 9.17 10.38 8.48
CA VAL A 350 8.92 9.01 8.95
C VAL A 350 10.14 8.47 9.67
N ALA A 351 11.34 8.63 9.10
CA ALA A 351 12.58 8.20 9.73
C ALA A 351 12.79 8.90 11.09
N ALA A 352 12.53 10.22 11.15
CA ALA A 352 12.67 10.99 12.37
C ALA A 352 11.72 10.50 13.49
N MET A 353 10.45 10.21 13.18
CA MET A 353 9.52 9.64 14.16
C MET A 353 9.89 8.20 14.53
N ALA A 354 10.33 7.38 13.56
CA ALA A 354 10.63 5.97 13.78
C ALA A 354 11.89 5.76 14.64
N TYR A 355 12.93 6.56 14.41
CA TYR A 355 14.21 6.43 15.11
C TYR A 355 14.37 7.40 16.27
N GLY A 356 13.64 8.52 16.25
CA GLY A 356 13.88 9.67 17.11
C GLY A 356 15.09 10.48 16.64
N THR A 357 15.12 11.74 17.03
CA THR A 357 16.28 12.64 16.89
C THR A 357 16.50 13.38 18.20
N GLU A 358 17.42 14.35 18.23
CA GLU A 358 17.62 15.23 19.40
C GLU A 358 16.34 15.96 19.79
N SER A 359 15.53 16.38 18.81
CA SER A 359 14.29 17.12 19.05
C SER A 359 13.01 16.33 18.79
N VAL A 360 13.03 15.30 17.94
CA VAL A 360 11.86 14.48 17.57
C VAL A 360 11.74 13.27 18.50
N THR A 361 10.60 13.18 19.18
CA THR A 361 10.27 12.02 20.01
C THR A 361 10.14 10.76 19.14
N LYS A 362 10.92 9.72 19.45
CA LYS A 362 10.74 8.37 18.89
C LYS A 362 9.35 7.84 19.24
N VAL A 363 8.61 7.34 18.26
CA VAL A 363 7.27 6.76 18.45
C VAL A 363 7.27 5.23 18.32
N ASP A 364 6.22 4.58 18.81
CA ASP A 364 6.04 3.13 18.77
C ASP A 364 5.23 2.67 17.55
N LYS A 365 4.38 3.57 17.02
CA LYS A 365 3.65 3.37 15.78
C LYS A 365 3.53 4.68 15.02
N ILE A 366 3.78 4.64 13.73
CA ILE A 366 3.51 5.76 12.82
C ILE A 366 2.21 5.44 12.10
N LEU A 367 1.33 6.42 11.98
CA LEU A 367 0.10 6.34 11.22
C LEU A 367 0.02 7.47 10.19
N GLY A 368 -0.76 7.27 9.15
CA GLY A 368 -1.17 8.33 8.23
C GLY A 368 -0.89 8.03 6.76
N PRO A 369 -1.71 8.59 5.87
CA PRO A 369 -1.54 8.43 4.44
C PRO A 369 -0.30 9.20 3.99
N GLY A 370 0.33 8.71 2.95
CA GLY A 370 1.50 9.31 2.34
C GLY A 370 1.96 8.38 1.25
N ASN A 371 2.93 8.79 0.46
CA ASN A 371 3.51 7.90 -0.53
C ASN A 371 4.13 6.68 0.19
N HIS A 372 3.41 5.57 0.25
CA HIS A 372 3.83 4.22 0.69
C HIS A 372 4.27 4.02 2.17
N ILE A 373 3.62 4.60 3.19
CA ILE A 373 4.21 4.68 4.56
C ILE A 373 3.51 3.92 5.74
N ASP A 374 2.19 3.85 5.85
CA ASP A 374 1.54 3.27 7.08
C ASP A 374 0.82 1.94 6.79
N MET A 375 0.13 1.94 5.66
CA MET A 375 -0.45 0.81 4.98
C MET A 375 0.05 0.85 3.53
N PRO A 376 0.02 -0.22 2.73
CA PRO A 376 0.30 -0.11 1.31
C PRO A 376 -0.74 0.84 0.71
N ALA A 377 -0.42 2.13 0.68
CA ALA A 377 -1.29 3.17 0.19
C ALA A 377 -1.31 3.00 -1.33
N GLY A 378 -2.42 2.48 -1.82
CA GLY A 378 -2.79 2.46 -3.22
C GLY A 378 -3.24 3.85 -3.68
N PRO A 379 -3.41 4.07 -4.98
CA PRO A 379 -4.26 5.18 -5.42
C PRO A 379 -5.64 5.11 -4.74
N SER A 380 -6.22 6.26 -4.41
CA SER A 380 -7.53 6.34 -3.76
C SER A 380 -8.63 5.85 -4.71
N GLU A 381 -9.63 5.14 -4.18
CA GLU A 381 -10.67 4.47 -4.97
C GLU A 381 -12.09 4.73 -4.47
N VAL A 382 -13.06 4.78 -5.39
CA VAL A 382 -14.49 4.79 -5.05
C VAL A 382 -15.26 3.90 -6.01
N LEU A 383 -16.22 3.14 -5.47
CA LEU A 383 -17.18 2.36 -6.24
C LEU A 383 -18.59 2.81 -5.89
N VAL A 384 -19.31 3.34 -6.88
CA VAL A 384 -20.71 3.75 -6.76
C VAL A 384 -21.59 2.67 -7.37
N ILE A 385 -22.56 2.16 -6.61
CA ILE A 385 -23.63 1.30 -7.14
C ILE A 385 -24.88 2.15 -7.27
N ALA A 386 -25.42 2.23 -8.48
CA ALA A 386 -26.56 3.07 -8.82
C ALA A 386 -27.67 2.27 -9.50
N ASP A 387 -28.93 2.57 -9.16
CA ASP A 387 -30.12 2.04 -9.82
C ASP A 387 -30.93 3.14 -10.52
N LYS A 388 -32.09 2.77 -11.07
CA LYS A 388 -32.97 3.69 -11.82
C LYS A 388 -33.50 4.88 -11.01
N ASP A 389 -33.50 4.78 -9.68
CA ASP A 389 -34.01 5.80 -8.77
C ASP A 389 -32.88 6.78 -8.35
N SER A 390 -31.62 6.47 -8.70
CA SER A 390 -30.48 7.34 -8.45
C SER A 390 -30.56 8.69 -9.18
N ASN A 391 -30.03 9.74 -8.55
CA ASN A 391 -29.85 11.03 -9.18
C ASN A 391 -28.53 11.05 -9.99
N PRO A 392 -28.57 11.24 -11.34
CA PRO A 392 -27.38 11.23 -12.17
C PRO A 392 -26.31 12.25 -11.74
N ALA A 393 -26.73 13.43 -11.27
CA ALA A 393 -25.81 14.47 -10.84
C ALA A 393 -25.05 14.07 -9.57
N PHE A 394 -25.70 13.34 -8.66
CA PHE A 394 -25.08 12.88 -7.41
C PHE A 394 -24.08 11.75 -7.68
N VAL A 395 -24.48 10.77 -8.50
CA VAL A 395 -23.58 9.69 -8.95
C VAL A 395 -22.33 10.27 -9.62
N ALA A 396 -22.51 11.23 -10.52
CA ALA A 396 -21.38 11.91 -11.16
C ALA A 396 -20.51 12.67 -10.14
N SER A 397 -21.10 13.40 -9.21
CA SER A 397 -20.34 14.16 -8.21
C SER A 397 -19.52 13.26 -7.27
N ASP A 398 -20.07 12.11 -6.85
CA ASP A 398 -19.38 11.12 -6.02
C ASP A 398 -18.22 10.44 -6.77
N LEU A 399 -18.39 10.15 -8.06
CA LEU A 399 -17.27 9.65 -8.88
C LEU A 399 -16.18 10.73 -9.01
N LEU A 400 -16.57 11.99 -9.19
CA LEU A 400 -15.63 13.08 -9.41
C LEU A 400 -14.90 13.53 -8.14
N SER A 401 -15.52 13.41 -6.96
CA SER A 401 -14.87 13.73 -5.67
C SER A 401 -13.61 12.90 -5.46
N GLN A 402 -13.64 11.62 -5.87
CA GLN A 402 -12.46 10.77 -5.79
C GLN A 402 -11.52 10.95 -6.97
N ALA A 403 -12.05 11.14 -8.19
CA ALA A 403 -11.23 11.30 -9.39
C ALA A 403 -10.34 12.55 -9.36
N GLU A 404 -10.71 13.58 -8.59
CA GLU A 404 -9.87 14.77 -8.44
C GLU A 404 -8.68 14.58 -7.48
N HIS A 405 -8.65 13.49 -6.71
CA HIS A 405 -7.63 13.27 -5.69
C HIS A 405 -6.24 13.08 -6.31
N GLY A 406 -6.13 12.24 -7.34
CA GLY A 406 -4.89 11.97 -8.08
C GLY A 406 -5.12 11.42 -9.48
N VAL A 407 -4.10 11.51 -10.35
CA VAL A 407 -4.18 10.94 -11.72
C VAL A 407 -4.18 9.41 -11.74
N ASP A 408 -3.84 8.81 -10.61
CA ASP A 408 -3.81 7.37 -10.36
C ASP A 408 -5.09 6.86 -9.68
N SER A 409 -5.97 7.77 -9.23
CA SER A 409 -7.28 7.42 -8.64
C SER A 409 -8.14 6.65 -9.64
N GLN A 410 -8.80 5.59 -9.16
CA GLN A 410 -9.71 4.78 -9.97
C GLN A 410 -11.13 4.88 -9.43
N VAL A 411 -12.08 5.19 -10.32
CA VAL A 411 -13.50 5.27 -9.97
C VAL A 411 -14.31 4.27 -10.78
N ILE A 412 -15.26 3.61 -10.12
CA ILE A 412 -16.08 2.56 -10.72
C ILE A 412 -17.55 2.85 -10.50
N LEU A 413 -18.33 2.78 -11.58
CA LEU A 413 -19.79 2.82 -11.50
C LEU A 413 -20.35 1.42 -11.81
N ILE A 414 -21.13 0.85 -10.90
CA ILE A 414 -21.95 -0.34 -11.19
C ILE A 414 -23.41 0.11 -11.34
N ALA A 415 -23.92 0.04 -12.57
CA ALA A 415 -25.26 0.48 -12.93
C ALA A 415 -26.22 -0.72 -13.01
N ILE A 416 -27.19 -0.78 -12.11
CA ILE A 416 -28.18 -1.85 -12.01
C ILE A 416 -29.38 -1.54 -12.92
N ASP A 417 -29.51 -2.34 -13.98
CA ASP A 417 -30.62 -2.32 -14.93
C ASP A 417 -31.02 -0.92 -15.44
N LEU A 418 -30.03 -0.04 -15.60
CA LEU A 418 -30.23 1.30 -16.15
C LEU A 418 -30.50 1.23 -17.66
N SER A 419 -31.44 2.06 -18.12
CA SER A 419 -31.66 2.27 -19.55
C SER A 419 -30.51 3.09 -20.17
N GLU A 420 -30.42 3.07 -21.50
CA GLU A 420 -29.42 3.86 -22.22
C GLU A 420 -29.56 5.36 -21.92
N ASP A 421 -30.78 5.89 -21.85
CA ASP A 421 -31.03 7.30 -21.54
C ASP A 421 -30.56 7.66 -20.12
N GLN A 422 -30.73 6.76 -19.14
CA GLN A 422 -30.27 6.97 -17.77
C GLN A 422 -28.74 6.92 -17.68
N LEU A 423 -28.09 6.00 -18.39
CA LEU A 423 -26.63 5.92 -18.47
C LEU A 423 -26.04 7.17 -19.12
N VAL A 424 -26.65 7.65 -20.21
CA VAL A 424 -26.25 8.89 -20.90
C VAL A 424 -26.44 10.11 -20.00
N ALA A 425 -27.49 10.14 -19.16
CA ALA A 425 -27.67 11.22 -18.20
C ALA A 425 -26.51 11.32 -17.20
N ILE A 426 -26.04 10.18 -16.66
CA ILE A 426 -24.87 10.13 -15.77
C ILE A 426 -23.60 10.58 -16.51
N GLU A 427 -23.39 10.13 -17.74
CA GLU A 427 -22.23 10.53 -18.55
C GLU A 427 -22.24 12.02 -18.95
N ASN A 428 -23.43 12.62 -19.08
CA ASN A 428 -23.57 14.06 -19.28
C ASN A 428 -23.15 14.85 -18.05
N GLU A 429 -23.70 14.49 -16.88
CA GLU A 429 -23.35 15.12 -15.60
C GLU A 429 -21.86 14.98 -15.31
N LEU A 430 -21.29 13.78 -15.49
CA LEU A 430 -19.85 13.55 -15.29
C LEU A 430 -19.01 14.47 -16.18
N HIS A 431 -19.38 14.61 -17.46
CA HIS A 431 -18.64 15.48 -18.37
C HIS A 431 -18.75 16.97 -18.00
N GLU A 432 -19.97 17.44 -17.72
CA GLU A 432 -20.25 18.84 -17.42
C GLU A 432 -19.59 19.27 -16.11
N GLN A 433 -19.77 18.48 -15.05
CA GLN A 433 -19.16 18.74 -13.75
C GLN A 433 -17.63 18.65 -13.81
N ALA A 434 -17.07 17.60 -14.45
CA ALA A 434 -15.61 17.47 -14.58
C ALA A 434 -14.97 18.67 -15.30
N THR A 435 -15.65 19.19 -16.34
CA THR A 435 -15.14 20.33 -17.12
C THR A 435 -15.17 21.63 -16.32
N ALA A 436 -16.06 21.75 -15.32
CA ALA A 436 -16.12 22.89 -14.42
C ALA A 436 -15.07 22.85 -13.29
N LEU A 437 -14.42 21.70 -13.05
CA LEU A 437 -13.44 21.56 -11.97
C LEU A 437 -12.10 22.25 -12.31
N PRO A 438 -11.50 23.01 -11.38
CA PRO A 438 -10.16 23.58 -11.55
C PRO A 438 -9.08 22.52 -11.81
N ARG A 439 -9.30 21.29 -11.33
CA ARG A 439 -8.38 20.14 -11.43
C ARG A 439 -8.76 19.18 -12.57
N VAL A 440 -9.46 19.64 -13.60
CA VAL A 440 -9.94 18.80 -14.73
C VAL A 440 -8.85 17.93 -15.37
N ASP A 441 -7.60 18.41 -15.45
CA ASP A 441 -6.50 17.63 -16.03
C ASP A 441 -6.12 16.40 -15.18
N ILE A 442 -6.30 16.48 -13.86
CA ILE A 442 -6.11 15.34 -12.94
C ILE A 442 -7.24 14.33 -13.15
N VAL A 443 -8.48 14.84 -13.16
CA VAL A 443 -9.69 14.03 -13.40
C VAL A 443 -9.61 13.27 -14.72
N ARG A 444 -9.11 13.90 -15.80
CA ARG A 444 -8.92 13.22 -17.10
C ARG A 444 -8.00 12.00 -17.00
N GLY A 445 -6.93 12.08 -16.20
CA GLY A 445 -6.02 10.96 -15.95
C GLY A 445 -6.69 9.81 -15.20
N ALA A 446 -7.41 10.14 -14.11
CA ALA A 446 -8.20 9.18 -13.33
C ALA A 446 -9.26 8.46 -14.18
N ILE A 447 -10.02 9.23 -14.98
CA ILE A 447 -11.12 8.70 -15.80
C ILE A 447 -10.62 7.75 -16.91
N GLU A 448 -9.38 7.87 -17.39
CA GLU A 448 -8.84 7.01 -18.46
C GLU A 448 -8.88 5.50 -18.14
N HIS A 449 -8.72 5.17 -16.85
CA HIS A 449 -8.70 3.80 -16.32
C HIS A 449 -9.87 3.50 -15.37
N SER A 450 -10.88 4.36 -15.39
CA SER A 450 -12.14 4.21 -14.68
C SER A 450 -13.20 3.58 -15.57
N VAL A 451 -14.12 2.81 -14.99
CA VAL A 451 -15.07 1.96 -15.75
C VAL A 451 -16.49 2.01 -15.21
N THR A 452 -17.45 1.89 -16.12
CA THR A 452 -18.87 1.67 -15.82
C THR A 452 -19.22 0.23 -16.18
N LEU A 453 -19.75 -0.53 -15.23
CA LEU A 453 -20.24 -1.89 -15.40
C LEU A 453 -21.77 -1.89 -15.31
N VAL A 454 -22.44 -2.30 -16.37
CA VAL A 454 -23.90 -2.48 -16.39
C VAL A 454 -24.21 -3.92 -16.00
N VAL A 455 -25.05 -4.08 -14.99
CA VAL A 455 -25.50 -5.37 -14.44
C VAL A 455 -27.02 -5.45 -14.43
N LYS A 456 -27.57 -6.65 -14.22
CA LYS A 456 -29.02 -6.88 -14.23
C LYS A 456 -29.66 -6.89 -12.85
N SER A 457 -28.87 -7.13 -11.81
CA SER A 457 -29.37 -7.40 -10.47
C SER A 457 -28.48 -6.78 -9.39
N ILE A 458 -29.04 -6.62 -8.19
CA ILE A 458 -28.30 -6.19 -7.00
C ILE A 458 -27.27 -7.26 -6.63
N GLU A 459 -27.61 -8.52 -6.79
CA GLU A 459 -26.74 -9.67 -6.50
C GLU A 459 -25.47 -9.64 -7.36
N ASP A 460 -25.61 -9.35 -8.66
CA ASP A 460 -24.47 -9.18 -9.56
C ASP A 460 -23.61 -7.97 -9.17
N ALA A 461 -24.26 -6.86 -8.80
CA ALA A 461 -23.57 -5.65 -8.38
C ALA A 461 -22.73 -5.89 -7.12
N MET A 462 -23.32 -6.53 -6.12
CA MET A 462 -22.67 -6.84 -4.84
C MET A 462 -21.56 -7.87 -5.01
N ARG A 463 -21.74 -8.87 -5.87
CA ARG A 463 -20.67 -9.83 -6.21
C ARG A 463 -19.44 -9.11 -6.76
N LEU A 464 -19.62 -8.25 -7.75
CA LEU A 464 -18.52 -7.50 -8.37
C LEU A 464 -17.89 -6.50 -7.39
N SER A 465 -18.70 -5.83 -6.56
CA SER A 465 -18.22 -4.93 -5.52
C SER A 465 -17.37 -5.68 -4.49
N ASN A 466 -17.83 -6.83 -3.99
CA ASN A 466 -17.09 -7.66 -3.03
C ASN A 466 -15.81 -8.25 -3.62
N GLU A 467 -15.80 -8.60 -4.91
CA GLU A 467 -14.62 -9.07 -5.64
C GLU A 467 -13.57 -7.95 -5.79
N TYR A 468 -14.02 -6.74 -6.09
CA TYR A 468 -13.15 -5.57 -6.20
C TYR A 468 -12.61 -5.09 -4.83
N ALA A 469 -13.43 -5.20 -3.79
CA ALA A 469 -13.18 -4.77 -2.42
C ALA A 469 -12.77 -3.28 -2.34
N PRO A 470 -13.70 -2.35 -2.63
CA PRO A 470 -13.39 -0.92 -2.73
C PRO A 470 -12.97 -0.30 -1.38
N GLU A 471 -12.18 0.76 -1.44
CA GLU A 471 -11.93 1.65 -0.30
C GLU A 471 -13.24 2.30 0.17
N HIS A 472 -13.92 2.98 -0.76
CA HIS A 472 -15.22 3.60 -0.53
C HIS A 472 -16.30 2.93 -1.39
N LEU A 473 -17.37 2.45 -0.75
CA LEU A 473 -18.56 1.92 -1.42
C LEU A 473 -19.73 2.89 -1.21
N ILE A 474 -20.34 3.38 -2.28
CA ILE A 474 -21.49 4.28 -2.21
C ILE A 474 -22.70 3.59 -2.84
N LEU A 475 -23.80 3.50 -2.09
CA LEU A 475 -25.06 2.89 -2.52
C LEU A 475 -26.07 3.99 -2.86
N GLN A 476 -26.08 4.43 -4.11
CA GLN A 476 -27.01 5.41 -4.67
C GLN A 476 -28.22 4.69 -5.28
N MET A 477 -29.08 4.11 -4.44
CA MET A 477 -30.21 3.32 -4.90
C MET A 477 -31.39 3.38 -3.96
N LYS A 478 -32.56 2.96 -4.45
CA LYS A 478 -33.73 2.79 -3.61
C LYS A 478 -33.48 1.70 -2.55
N ASP A 479 -33.95 1.94 -1.33
CA ASP A 479 -33.85 1.02 -0.19
C ASP A 479 -32.40 0.56 0.11
N ALA A 480 -31.39 1.41 -0.17
CA ALA A 480 -29.95 1.09 -0.02
C ALA A 480 -29.56 0.40 1.29
N ALA A 481 -30.22 0.73 2.41
CA ALA A 481 -29.96 0.12 3.71
C ALA A 481 -30.21 -1.40 3.75
N SER A 482 -31.13 -1.93 2.92
CA SER A 482 -31.40 -3.36 2.86
C SER A 482 -30.29 -4.16 2.18
N VAL A 483 -29.41 -3.49 1.44
CA VAL A 483 -28.31 -4.11 0.69
C VAL A 483 -27.05 -4.26 1.55
N VAL A 484 -26.93 -3.50 2.64
CA VAL A 484 -25.77 -3.53 3.56
C VAL A 484 -25.38 -4.95 4.04
N PRO A 485 -26.31 -5.86 4.37
CA PRO A 485 -25.95 -7.24 4.74
C PRO A 485 -25.23 -8.05 3.66
N LEU A 486 -25.26 -7.59 2.40
CA LEU A 486 -24.57 -8.23 1.27
C LEU A 486 -23.14 -7.69 1.06
N VAL A 487 -22.73 -6.65 1.81
CA VAL A 487 -21.37 -6.12 1.76
C VAL A 487 -20.46 -7.07 2.53
N GLU A 488 -19.52 -7.70 1.82
CA GLU A 488 -18.49 -8.54 2.43
C GLU A 488 -17.17 -7.78 2.56
N ASN A 489 -16.79 -7.02 1.52
CA ASN A 489 -15.50 -6.32 1.46
C ASN A 489 -15.69 -4.86 1.04
N ALA A 490 -15.51 -3.92 1.97
CA ALA A 490 -15.41 -2.49 1.71
C ALA A 490 -14.70 -1.79 2.87
N GLY A 491 -13.96 -0.71 2.61
CA GLY A 491 -13.34 0.12 3.66
C GLY A 491 -14.38 0.89 4.46
N SER A 492 -15.19 1.69 3.77
CA SER A 492 -16.33 2.42 4.32
C SER A 492 -17.50 2.38 3.35
N VAL A 493 -18.72 2.37 3.90
CA VAL A 493 -19.97 2.25 3.13
C VAL A 493 -20.84 3.48 3.38
N PHE A 494 -21.29 4.10 2.30
CA PHE A 494 -22.17 5.25 2.27
C PHE A 494 -23.53 4.83 1.72
N ILE A 495 -24.62 5.19 2.41
CA ILE A 495 -25.93 4.58 2.23
C ILE A 495 -26.98 5.64 1.88
N GLY A 496 -27.32 5.73 0.60
CA GLY A 496 -28.38 6.59 0.08
C GLY A 496 -27.90 7.95 -0.41
N GLU A 497 -28.87 8.74 -0.90
CA GLU A 497 -28.66 9.96 -1.69
C GLU A 497 -27.93 11.09 -0.95
N TRP A 498 -28.08 11.15 0.37
CA TRP A 498 -27.62 12.27 1.20
C TRP A 498 -26.31 11.96 1.95
N THR A 499 -25.62 10.91 1.56
CA THR A 499 -24.35 10.47 2.16
C THR A 499 -23.25 10.45 1.11
N PRO A 500 -22.82 11.61 0.56
CA PRO A 500 -21.69 11.64 -0.35
C PRO A 500 -20.38 11.28 0.36
N GLU A 501 -19.38 10.80 -0.36
CA GLU A 501 -18.05 10.47 0.21
C GLU A 501 -17.48 11.62 1.05
N SER A 502 -17.65 12.86 0.55
CA SER A 502 -17.17 14.08 1.20
C SER A 502 -17.67 14.24 2.64
N VAL A 503 -18.88 13.77 2.98
CA VAL A 503 -19.31 13.85 4.38
C VAL A 503 -18.48 12.94 5.28
N GLY A 504 -18.10 11.76 4.79
CA GLY A 504 -17.21 10.81 5.47
C GLY A 504 -15.79 11.35 5.60
N ASP A 505 -15.27 11.95 4.53
CA ASP A 505 -13.91 12.49 4.51
C ASP A 505 -13.66 13.61 5.51
N TYR A 506 -14.72 14.37 5.83
CA TYR A 506 -14.58 15.58 6.63
C TYR A 506 -15.26 15.53 8.00
N SER A 507 -16.50 15.03 8.12
CA SER A 507 -17.33 15.41 9.28
C SER A 507 -18.31 14.37 9.81
N ALA A 508 -18.62 13.27 9.10
CA ALA A 508 -19.59 12.28 9.57
C ALA A 508 -19.15 11.56 10.86
N GLY A 509 -17.84 11.53 11.12
CA GLY A 509 -17.22 10.95 12.30
C GLY A 509 -16.54 9.59 12.07
N VAL A 510 -16.89 8.92 10.97
CA VAL A 510 -16.13 7.76 10.46
C VAL A 510 -14.71 8.16 10.06
N ASN A 511 -13.80 7.20 10.03
CA ASN A 511 -12.40 7.47 9.69
C ASN A 511 -12.19 7.36 8.17
N HIS A 512 -11.54 8.34 7.56
CA HIS A 512 -11.20 8.30 6.13
C HIS A 512 -9.82 7.69 5.82
N SER A 513 -9.02 7.38 6.85
CA SER A 513 -7.76 6.63 6.66
C SER A 513 -8.12 5.15 6.58
N LEU A 514 -8.55 4.74 5.39
CA LEU A 514 -9.06 3.40 5.13
C LEU A 514 -7.99 2.48 4.55
N ARG A 515 -8.28 1.18 4.57
CA ARG A 515 -7.42 0.15 3.98
C ARG A 515 -7.84 -0.11 2.55
N MET A 516 -6.86 -0.22 1.66
CA MET A 516 -7.04 -0.86 0.35
C MET A 516 -7.04 -2.39 0.56
N PHE A 517 -8.14 -3.06 0.21
CA PHE A 517 -8.37 -4.49 0.55
C PHE A 517 -7.58 -5.51 -0.30
N SER A 518 -6.76 -5.07 -1.26
CA SER A 518 -6.00 -5.95 -2.18
C SER A 518 -4.98 -6.91 -1.53
N HIS A 519 -4.80 -6.88 -0.20
CA HIS A 519 -3.81 -7.67 0.53
C HIS A 519 -4.37 -8.90 1.24
N PHE A 520 -5.67 -9.21 1.11
CA PHE A 520 -6.30 -10.36 1.78
C PHE A 520 -6.69 -11.53 0.86
N SER A 521 -6.58 -11.40 -0.48
CA SER A 521 -6.94 -12.49 -1.42
C SER A 521 -5.75 -13.28 -2.00
N GLN A 522 -4.55 -13.18 -1.40
CA GLN A 522 -3.45 -14.10 -1.68
C GLN A 522 -3.24 -15.13 -0.58
#